data_AF-A0A0B2RGA2-F1
#
_entry.id   AF-A0A0B2RGA2-F1
#
_cell.length_a   1.000
_cell.length_b   1.000
_cell.length_c   1.000
_cell.angle_alpha   90.00
_cell.angle_beta   90.00
_cell.angle_gamma   90.00
#
_symmetry.space_group_name_H-M   'P 1'
#
loop_
_entity.id
_entity.type
_entity.pdbx_description
1 polymer ?
#
loop_
_entity_poly.entity_id
_entity_poly.type
_entity_poly.pdbx_seq_one_letter_code
_entity_poly.pdbx_strand_id
1 'polypeptide(L)'
;MGEACIPTADLSPFVREDEDGKKKAMEAITQACSEYGFFQIVNHGVSLDLIKEAMQPSKTFFDYSDEEKSKSSPSTNAPLPAGYSKQPLHSPDKNEFQLSLKTLPSSDGLLLESIINECLGLPTNFLKEFNHDRSWDFLLALRYFPASNNDNNGITEHEDSNILTFVIQDGVGGLQVLRNVEWIPAVPRGHYCGQWKRCYPGNSVFKCTKI
;
A
#
# COMPACT_ATOMS: atom_id res chain seq x y z
N MET A 1 25.50 -8.13 13.28
CA MET A 1 24.14 -7.60 13.43
C MET A 1 23.46 -7.83 12.09
N GLY A 2 22.36 -8.58 12.05
CA GLY A 2 21.64 -8.81 10.79
C GLY A 2 21.00 -7.51 10.31
N GLU A 3 20.98 -7.28 9.00
CA GLU A 3 20.24 -6.14 8.42
C GLU A 3 18.77 -6.21 8.89
N ALA A 4 18.25 -5.09 9.40
CA ALA A 4 16.85 -5.00 9.78
C ALA A 4 15.99 -5.16 8.53
N CYS A 5 15.03 -6.07 8.55
CA CYS A 5 14.11 -6.31 7.44
C CYS A 5 12.67 -6.02 7.87
N ILE A 6 11.86 -5.56 6.93
CA ILE A 6 10.42 -5.36 7.19
C ILE A 6 9.77 -6.73 7.51
N PRO A 7 9.02 -6.84 8.62
CA PRO A 7 8.29 -8.06 8.97
C PRO A 7 7.36 -8.49 7.83
N THR A 8 7.12 -9.80 7.72
CA THR A 8 6.24 -10.35 6.68
C THR A 8 5.27 -11.33 7.30
N ALA A 9 3.99 -11.10 7.08
CA ALA A 9 2.90 -11.94 7.55
C ALA A 9 2.40 -12.84 6.41
N ASP A 10 2.39 -14.15 6.64
CA ASP A 10 1.77 -15.12 5.75
C ASP A 10 0.29 -15.25 6.09
N LEU A 11 -0.58 -14.88 5.15
CA LEU A 11 -2.03 -14.93 5.32
C LEU A 11 -2.67 -16.22 4.79
N SER A 12 -1.87 -17.18 4.27
CA SER A 12 -2.39 -18.47 3.81
C SER A 12 -3.19 -19.25 4.86
N PRO A 13 -2.92 -19.16 6.18
CA PRO A 13 -3.76 -19.84 7.18
C PRO A 13 -5.20 -19.33 7.23
N PHE A 14 -5.42 -18.04 6.96
CA PHE A 14 -6.77 -17.47 6.89
C PHE A 14 -7.52 -17.96 5.65
N VAL A 15 -6.81 -18.19 4.55
CA VAL A 15 -7.37 -18.72 3.30
C VAL A 15 -7.66 -20.22 3.39
N ARG A 16 -6.86 -20.97 4.19
CA ARG A 16 -6.94 -22.43 4.33
C ARG A 16 -7.74 -22.89 5.55
N GLU A 17 -8.24 -21.97 6.37
CA GLU A 17 -8.92 -22.25 7.64
C GLU A 17 -8.05 -23.07 8.63
N ASP A 18 -6.75 -22.77 8.69
CA ASP A 18 -5.79 -23.40 9.61
C ASP A 18 -5.67 -22.59 10.91
N GLU A 19 -6.35 -23.03 11.97
CA GLU A 19 -6.42 -22.32 13.27
C GLU A 19 -5.05 -22.11 13.94
N ASP A 20 -4.19 -23.13 13.94
CA ASP A 20 -2.84 -23.01 14.52
C ASP A 20 -1.96 -22.06 13.70
N GLY A 21 -2.12 -22.09 12.37
CA GLY A 21 -1.47 -21.16 11.45
C GLY A 21 -1.97 -19.73 11.62
N LYS A 22 -3.28 -19.53 11.80
CA LYS A 22 -3.88 -18.21 12.05
C LYS A 22 -3.27 -17.58 13.29
N LYS A 23 -3.21 -18.31 14.41
CA LYS A 23 -2.62 -17.81 15.66
C LYS A 23 -1.19 -17.29 15.46
N LYS A 24 -0.34 -18.01 14.72
CA LYS A 24 1.03 -17.58 14.42
C LYS A 24 1.06 -16.32 13.54
N ALA A 25 0.19 -16.24 12.54
CA ALA A 25 0.07 -15.07 11.69
C ALA A 25 -0.40 -13.83 12.48
N MET A 26 -1.36 -14.01 13.39
CA MET A 26 -1.84 -12.94 14.29
C MET A 26 -0.74 -12.44 15.22
N GLU A 27 0.05 -13.34 15.81
CA GLU A 27 1.20 -12.97 16.65
C GLU A 27 2.23 -12.15 15.86
N ALA A 28 2.56 -12.57 14.63
CA ALA A 28 3.48 -11.85 13.76
C ALA A 28 2.97 -10.46 13.38
N ILE A 29 1.69 -10.33 13.05
CA ILE A 29 1.05 -9.04 12.71
C ILE A 29 1.01 -8.13 13.93
N THR A 30 0.61 -8.64 15.10
CA THR A 30 0.57 -7.88 16.36
C THR A 30 1.94 -7.31 16.70
N GLN A 31 2.99 -8.14 16.57
CA GLN A 31 4.37 -7.72 16.80
C GLN A 31 4.79 -6.65 15.78
N ALA A 32 4.50 -6.85 14.50
CA ALA A 32 4.85 -5.89 13.45
C ALA A 32 4.13 -4.54 13.63
N CYS A 33 2.84 -4.54 13.98
CA CYS A 33 2.11 -3.32 14.31
C CYS A 33 2.73 -2.60 15.51
N SER A 34 3.11 -3.33 16.56
CA SER A 34 3.64 -2.75 17.79
C SER A 34 5.07 -2.20 17.64
N GLU A 35 5.90 -2.87 16.85
CA GLU A 35 7.34 -2.56 16.72
C GLU A 35 7.72 -1.77 15.46
N TYR A 36 6.91 -1.84 14.40
CA TYR A 36 7.19 -1.21 13.10
C TYR A 36 6.04 -0.29 12.63
N GLY A 37 4.78 -0.57 13.01
CA GLY A 37 3.61 0.05 12.37
C GLY A 37 3.45 -0.34 10.89
N PHE A 38 4.19 -1.36 10.44
CA PHE A 38 4.36 -1.67 9.03
C PHE A 38 4.81 -3.11 8.81
N PHE A 39 4.23 -3.79 7.82
CA PHE A 39 4.64 -5.13 7.41
C PHE A 39 4.24 -5.43 5.96
N GLN A 40 4.88 -6.44 5.38
CA GLN A 40 4.45 -7.02 4.11
C GLN A 40 3.45 -8.15 4.37
N ILE A 41 2.47 -8.33 3.49
CA ILE A 41 1.60 -9.51 3.51
C ILE A 41 1.90 -10.38 2.29
N VAL A 42 1.89 -11.70 2.50
CA VAL A 42 2.06 -12.69 1.43
C VAL A 42 0.97 -13.75 1.51
N ASN A 43 0.72 -14.43 0.39
CA ASN A 43 -0.29 -15.49 0.28
C ASN A 43 -1.68 -15.05 0.76
N HIS A 44 -2.04 -13.79 0.51
CA HIS A 44 -3.28 -13.15 0.92
C HIS A 44 -4.52 -13.55 0.11
N GLY A 45 -4.39 -14.47 -0.84
CA GLY A 45 -5.51 -14.97 -1.65
C GLY A 45 -5.91 -14.08 -2.84
N VAL A 46 -5.60 -12.78 -2.82
CA VAL A 46 -5.78 -11.88 -3.98
C VAL A 46 -4.96 -12.36 -5.18
N SER A 47 -5.62 -12.54 -6.33
CA SER A 47 -4.96 -13.03 -7.55
C SER A 47 -4.02 -11.99 -8.15
N LEU A 48 -2.91 -12.44 -8.76
CA LEU A 48 -1.96 -11.55 -9.43
C LEU A 48 -2.59 -10.84 -10.64
N ASP A 49 -3.51 -11.50 -11.33
CA ASP A 49 -4.25 -10.88 -12.44
C ASP A 49 -5.11 -9.73 -11.94
N LEU A 50 -5.77 -9.87 -10.79
CA LEU A 50 -6.55 -8.79 -10.19
C LEU A 50 -5.66 -7.62 -9.75
N ILE A 51 -4.51 -7.89 -9.12
CA ILE A 51 -3.53 -6.84 -8.77
C ILE A 51 -3.06 -6.11 -10.03
N LYS A 52 -2.77 -6.85 -11.11
CA LYS A 52 -2.34 -6.28 -12.39
C LYS A 52 -3.44 -5.44 -13.02
N GLU A 53 -4.67 -5.94 -13.05
CA GLU A 53 -5.84 -5.22 -13.53
C GLU A 53 -6.10 -3.96 -12.70
N ALA A 54 -5.91 -4.00 -11.39
CA ALA A 54 -6.05 -2.85 -10.50
C ALA A 54 -4.96 -1.78 -10.73
N MET A 55 -3.72 -2.19 -11.02
CA MET A 55 -2.63 -1.25 -11.32
C MET A 55 -2.67 -0.68 -12.73
N GLN A 56 -3.28 -1.38 -13.69
CA GLN A 56 -3.21 -1.02 -15.10
C GLN A 56 -3.82 0.36 -15.41
N PRO A 57 -4.98 0.77 -14.86
CA PRO A 57 -5.53 2.11 -15.07
C PRO A 57 -4.57 3.21 -14.67
N SER A 58 -3.88 3.07 -13.53
CA SER A 58 -2.89 4.05 -13.08
C SER A 58 -1.72 4.17 -14.06
N LYS A 59 -1.18 3.05 -14.55
CA LYS A 59 -0.08 3.06 -15.53
C LYS A 59 -0.51 3.75 -16.82
N THR A 60 -1.64 3.33 -17.38
CA THR A 60 -2.20 3.94 -18.59
C THR A 60 -2.46 5.44 -18.41
N PHE A 61 -3.01 5.84 -17.25
CA PHE A 61 -3.28 7.25 -16.96
C PHE A 61 -2.00 8.08 -16.96
N PHE A 62 -0.93 7.61 -16.30
CA PHE A 62 0.32 8.36 -16.23
C PHE A 62 1.12 8.37 -17.55
N ASP A 63 0.82 7.47 -18.48
CA ASP A 63 1.41 7.47 -19.82
C ASP A 63 0.75 8.49 -20.77
N TYR A 64 -0.37 9.10 -20.39
CA TYR A 64 -0.94 10.22 -21.13
C TYR A 64 -0.09 11.49 -21.06
N SER A 65 -0.30 12.40 -22.02
CA SER A 65 0.34 13.71 -22.02
C SER A 65 -0.05 14.52 -20.79
N ASP A 66 0.80 15.48 -20.39
CA ASP A 66 0.48 16.39 -19.29
C ASP A 66 -0.82 17.18 -19.54
N GLU A 67 -1.16 17.48 -20.81
CA GLU A 67 -2.42 18.11 -21.20
C GLU A 67 -3.63 17.20 -20.89
N GLU A 68 -3.58 15.93 -21.29
CA GLU A 68 -4.67 14.98 -21.04
C GLU A 68 -4.86 14.71 -19.55
N LYS A 69 -3.78 14.52 -18.78
CA LYS A 69 -3.85 14.32 -17.33
C LYS A 69 -4.45 15.54 -16.62
N SER A 70 -4.07 16.74 -17.04
CA SER A 70 -4.54 17.99 -16.45
C SER A 70 -6.05 18.21 -16.58
N LYS A 71 -6.73 17.58 -17.55
CA LYS A 71 -8.20 17.61 -17.66
C LYS A 71 -8.91 16.97 -16.47
N SER A 72 -8.20 16.15 -15.69
CA SER A 72 -8.72 15.51 -14.48
C SER A 72 -8.28 16.21 -13.19
N SER A 73 -7.71 17.41 -13.27
CA SER A 73 -7.32 18.19 -12.08
C SER A 73 -8.54 18.60 -11.26
N PRO A 74 -8.43 18.68 -9.92
CA PRO A 74 -9.52 19.15 -9.08
C PRO A 74 -9.94 20.58 -9.46
N SER A 75 -11.23 20.88 -9.35
CA SER A 75 -11.71 22.25 -9.50
C SER A 75 -11.25 23.11 -8.32
N THR A 76 -11.04 24.41 -8.55
CA THR A 76 -10.52 25.33 -7.52
C THR A 76 -11.41 25.43 -6.28
N ASN A 77 -12.70 25.05 -6.41
CA ASN A 77 -13.69 25.11 -5.34
C ASN A 77 -14.15 23.71 -4.90
N ALA A 78 -13.46 22.64 -5.31
CA ALA A 78 -13.82 21.30 -4.88
C ALA A 78 -13.61 21.16 -3.36
N PRO A 79 -14.54 20.53 -2.63
CA PRO A 79 -14.38 20.31 -1.19
C PRO A 79 -13.21 19.37 -0.87
N LEU A 80 -12.78 18.56 -1.85
CA LEU A 80 -11.61 17.69 -1.78
C LEU A 80 -10.85 17.74 -3.10
N PRO A 81 -9.51 17.66 -3.08
CA PRO A 81 -8.67 17.72 -4.28
C PRO A 81 -8.65 16.39 -5.05
N ALA A 82 -9.81 15.76 -5.24
CA ALA A 82 -9.94 14.55 -6.04
C ALA A 82 -9.63 14.86 -7.51
N GLY A 83 -8.72 14.08 -8.10
CA GLY A 83 -8.19 14.33 -9.43
C GLY A 83 -6.68 14.22 -9.51
N TYR A 84 -6.14 14.70 -10.63
CA TYR A 84 -4.71 14.73 -10.90
C TYR A 84 -4.03 15.97 -10.33
N SER A 85 -2.81 15.78 -9.82
CA SER A 85 -1.91 16.86 -9.50
C SER A 85 -0.47 16.44 -9.76
N LYS A 86 0.37 17.41 -10.11
CA LYS A 86 1.81 17.23 -10.33
C LYS A 86 2.54 18.26 -9.50
N GLN A 87 3.46 17.78 -8.68
CA GLN A 87 4.26 18.67 -7.85
C GLN A 87 5.18 19.53 -8.72
N PRO A 88 5.38 20.82 -8.37
CA PRO A 88 6.34 21.67 -9.05
C PRO A 88 7.74 21.05 -9.06
N LEU A 89 8.55 21.34 -10.09
CA LEU A 89 9.89 20.75 -10.24
C LEU A 89 10.83 21.08 -9.05
N HIS A 90 10.58 22.20 -8.37
CA HIS A 90 11.33 22.64 -7.19
C HIS A 90 10.77 22.11 -5.87
N SER A 91 9.67 21.37 -5.90
CA SER A 91 9.10 20.74 -4.70
C SER A 91 10.06 19.65 -4.19
N PRO A 92 10.20 19.50 -2.86
CA PRO A 92 10.87 18.32 -2.30
C PRO A 92 10.14 17.03 -2.69
N ASP A 93 8.81 17.09 -2.83
CA ASP A 93 8.02 15.98 -3.34
C ASP A 93 8.08 15.99 -4.87
N LYS A 94 8.75 15.00 -5.47
CA LYS A 94 8.94 14.89 -6.92
C LYS A 94 8.07 13.78 -7.49
N ASN A 95 6.77 13.92 -7.29
CA ASN A 95 5.75 12.99 -7.75
C ASN A 95 4.65 13.67 -8.58
N GLU A 96 3.97 12.84 -9.36
CA GLU A 96 2.63 13.13 -9.84
C GLU A 96 1.67 12.10 -9.25
N PHE A 97 0.45 12.53 -8.94
CA PHE A 97 -0.54 11.68 -8.29
C PHE A 97 -1.93 11.85 -8.86
N GLN A 98 -2.74 10.81 -8.71
CA GLN A 98 -4.16 10.82 -9.02
C GLN A 98 -4.94 10.30 -7.81
N LEU A 99 -5.77 11.17 -7.24
CA LEU A 99 -6.64 10.84 -6.11
C LEU A 99 -8.04 10.51 -6.61
N SER A 100 -8.53 9.31 -6.30
CA SER A 100 -9.90 8.88 -6.63
C SER A 100 -10.70 8.60 -5.37
N LEU A 101 -11.76 9.37 -5.15
CA LEU A 101 -12.79 9.09 -4.14
C LEU A 101 -13.83 8.18 -4.79
N LYS A 102 -14.20 7.06 -4.14
CA LYS A 102 -15.04 5.95 -4.67
C LYS A 102 -14.27 4.81 -5.33
N THR A 103 -13.32 4.22 -4.64
CA THR A 103 -13.05 2.80 -4.87
C THR A 103 -14.16 1.98 -4.24
N LEU A 104 -14.87 1.18 -5.03
CA LEU A 104 -15.71 0.13 -4.48
C LEU A 104 -14.83 -0.76 -3.59
N PRO A 105 -15.23 -1.10 -2.36
CA PRO A 105 -14.56 -2.17 -1.65
C PRO A 105 -14.76 -3.42 -2.51
N SER A 106 -13.68 -3.93 -3.10
CA SER A 106 -13.69 -5.28 -3.60
C SER A 106 -14.01 -6.21 -2.42
N SER A 107 -14.62 -7.37 -2.69
CA SER A 107 -14.78 -8.42 -1.68
C SER A 107 -13.50 -8.69 -0.90
N ASP A 108 -12.36 -8.50 -1.56
CA ASP A 108 -11.02 -8.77 -1.04
C ASP A 108 -10.56 -7.69 -0.05
N GLY A 109 -10.98 -6.44 -0.23
CA GLY A 109 -10.72 -5.37 0.74
C GLY A 109 -11.45 -5.60 2.07
N LEU A 110 -12.68 -6.13 2.00
CA LEU A 110 -13.46 -6.54 3.17
C LEU A 110 -12.88 -7.78 3.84
N LEU A 111 -12.32 -8.73 3.06
CA LEU A 111 -11.60 -9.89 3.59
C LEU A 111 -10.37 -9.45 4.38
N LEU A 112 -9.54 -8.56 3.82
CA LEU A 112 -8.36 -8.07 4.51
C LEU A 112 -8.73 -7.31 5.79
N GLU A 113 -9.76 -6.45 5.74
CA GLU A 113 -10.29 -5.77 6.94
C GLU A 113 -10.72 -6.77 8.02
N SER A 114 -11.43 -7.85 7.64
CA SER A 114 -11.83 -8.91 8.57
C SER A 114 -10.63 -9.63 9.19
N ILE A 115 -9.65 -10.00 8.36
CA ILE A 115 -8.42 -10.65 8.83
C ILE A 115 -7.68 -9.74 9.80
N ILE A 116 -7.58 -8.44 9.50
CA ILE A 116 -6.91 -7.47 10.37
C ILE A 116 -7.66 -7.28 11.68
N ASN A 117 -9.00 -7.22 11.63
CA ASN A 117 -9.83 -7.15 12.83
C ASN A 117 -9.54 -8.33 13.78
N GLU A 118 -9.51 -9.54 13.23
CA GLU A 118 -9.16 -10.75 13.96
C GLU A 118 -7.73 -10.70 14.49
N CYS A 119 -6.76 -10.35 13.64
CA CYS A 119 -5.34 -10.24 14.01
C CYS A 119 -5.05 -9.26 15.13
N LEU A 120 -5.79 -8.15 15.19
CA LEU A 120 -5.66 -7.15 16.25
C LEU A 120 -6.41 -7.54 17.53
N GLY A 121 -7.07 -8.71 17.56
CA GLY A 121 -7.87 -9.16 18.70
C GLY A 121 -9.08 -8.25 18.98
N LEU A 122 -9.54 -7.53 17.97
CA LEU A 122 -10.65 -6.59 18.11
C LEU A 122 -11.98 -7.35 18.20
N PRO A 123 -13.02 -6.76 18.84
CA PRO A 123 -14.35 -7.34 18.82
C PRO A 123 -14.82 -7.65 17.40
N THR A 124 -15.62 -8.70 17.24
CA THR A 124 -16.18 -9.07 15.93
C THR A 124 -16.84 -7.87 15.26
N ASN A 125 -16.50 -7.63 13.99
CA ASN A 125 -16.97 -6.50 13.17
C ASN A 125 -16.54 -5.09 13.64
N PHE A 126 -15.64 -4.94 14.61
CA PHE A 126 -15.25 -3.61 15.10
C PHE A 126 -14.76 -2.70 13.98
N LEU A 127 -13.80 -3.11 13.14
CA LEU A 127 -13.29 -2.27 12.05
C LEU A 127 -14.37 -1.95 11.01
N LYS A 128 -15.27 -2.90 10.75
CA LYS A 128 -16.39 -2.72 9.82
C LYS A 128 -17.39 -1.68 10.34
N GLU A 129 -17.66 -1.68 11.64
CA GLU A 129 -18.55 -0.72 12.30
C GLU A 129 -17.86 0.64 12.47
N PHE A 130 -16.59 0.63 12.84
CA PHE A 130 -15.78 1.83 12.95
C PHE A 130 -15.71 2.55 11.59
N ASN A 131 -15.45 1.80 10.52
CA ASN A 131 -15.35 2.29 9.15
C ASN A 131 -16.68 2.15 8.37
N HIS A 132 -17.83 2.20 9.04
CA HIS A 132 -19.13 2.01 8.37
C HIS A 132 -19.41 3.08 7.30
N ASP A 133 -18.92 4.31 7.52
CA ASP A 133 -18.93 5.37 6.52
C ASP A 133 -17.67 5.32 5.64
N ARG A 134 -17.80 4.63 4.51
CA ARG A 134 -16.73 4.45 3.51
C ARG A 134 -16.63 5.62 2.54
N SER A 135 -17.32 6.74 2.78
CA SER A 135 -17.29 7.90 1.86
C SER A 135 -15.91 8.54 1.73
N TRP A 136 -15.03 8.27 2.69
CA TRP A 136 -13.64 8.73 2.73
C TRP A 136 -12.62 7.69 2.29
N ASP A 137 -13.05 6.50 1.84
CA ASP A 137 -12.13 5.57 1.19
C ASP A 137 -11.65 6.17 -0.13
N PHE A 138 -10.33 6.21 -0.29
CA PHE A 138 -9.70 6.73 -1.49
C PHE A 138 -8.60 5.82 -2.00
N LEU A 139 -8.44 5.83 -3.31
CA LEU A 139 -7.27 5.28 -3.98
C LEU A 139 -6.37 6.43 -4.40
N LEU A 140 -5.12 6.36 -3.95
CA LEU A 140 -4.06 7.28 -4.35
C LEU A 140 -3.07 6.54 -5.24
N ALA A 141 -3.06 6.90 -6.52
CA ALA A 141 -2.03 6.44 -7.45
C ALA A 141 -0.87 7.44 -7.44
N LEU A 142 0.35 6.97 -7.18
CA LEU A 142 1.57 7.78 -7.12
C LEU A 142 2.55 7.33 -8.20
N ARG A 143 3.07 8.27 -8.97
CA ARG A 143 4.21 8.05 -9.86
C ARG A 143 5.35 8.97 -9.47
N TYR A 144 6.50 8.36 -9.21
CA TYR A 144 7.73 9.06 -8.90
C TYR A 144 8.60 9.18 -10.15
N PHE A 145 9.20 10.34 -10.35
CA PHE A 145 10.18 10.51 -11.42
C PHE A 145 11.50 9.81 -11.04
N PRO A 146 12.21 9.19 -12.00
CA PRO A 146 13.48 8.53 -11.72
C PRO A 146 14.45 9.43 -10.95
N ALA A 147 15.04 8.92 -9.87
CA ALA A 147 16.12 9.60 -9.17
C ALA A 147 17.38 9.62 -10.03
N SER A 148 18.06 10.76 -10.13
CA SER A 148 19.49 10.76 -10.48
C SER A 148 20.32 10.43 -9.23
N ASN A 149 21.59 10.06 -9.39
CA ASN A 149 22.43 9.58 -8.27
C ASN A 149 22.58 10.58 -7.09
N ASN A 150 22.25 11.87 -7.29
CA ASN A 150 22.37 12.92 -6.29
C ASN A 150 21.01 13.49 -5.84
N ASP A 151 19.91 12.90 -6.30
CA ASP A 151 18.56 13.40 -6.05
C ASP A 151 17.89 12.67 -4.89
N ASN A 152 17.36 13.43 -3.93
CA ASN A 152 16.34 12.94 -3.00
C ASN A 152 14.96 13.10 -3.65
N ASN A 153 14.60 12.17 -4.54
CA ASN A 153 13.31 12.15 -5.23
C ASN A 153 12.33 11.24 -4.49
N GLY A 154 11.08 11.66 -4.36
CA GLY A 154 10.06 10.84 -3.72
C GLY A 154 8.93 11.68 -3.13
N ILE A 155 8.39 11.18 -2.03
CA ILE A 155 7.57 11.93 -1.08
C ILE A 155 8.40 12.09 0.20
N THR A 156 8.29 13.24 0.83
CA THR A 156 8.92 13.55 2.11
C THR A 156 8.48 12.58 3.22
N GLU A 157 9.27 12.49 4.29
CA GLU A 157 8.94 11.70 5.48
C GLU A 157 7.58 12.12 6.04
N HIS A 158 6.68 11.15 6.24
CA HIS A 158 5.33 11.39 6.76
C HIS A 158 4.73 10.14 7.41
N GLU A 159 3.69 10.38 8.19
CA GLU A 159 2.76 9.36 8.68
C GLU A 159 1.43 9.47 7.91
N ASP A 160 0.74 8.34 7.76
CA ASP A 160 -0.56 8.34 7.09
C ASP A 160 -1.61 8.79 8.11
N SER A 161 -2.56 9.61 7.69
CA SER A 161 -3.71 9.97 8.52
C SER A 161 -4.78 8.88 8.62
N ASN A 162 -4.64 7.81 7.82
CA ASN A 162 -5.58 6.70 7.76
C ASN A 162 -5.31 5.68 8.87
N ILE A 163 -6.33 4.89 9.23
CA ILE A 163 -6.18 3.77 10.15
C ILE A 163 -5.38 2.65 9.49
N LEU A 164 -5.76 2.31 8.26
CA LEU A 164 -5.15 1.25 7.47
C LEU A 164 -4.83 1.76 6.07
N THR A 165 -3.61 1.48 5.61
CA THR A 165 -3.21 1.74 4.22
C THR A 165 -2.67 0.45 3.60
N PHE A 166 -3.22 0.10 2.44
CA PHE A 166 -2.67 -0.93 1.56
C PHE A 166 -1.89 -0.26 0.44
N VAL A 167 -0.62 -0.61 0.30
CA VAL A 167 0.27 -0.08 -0.72
C VAL A 167 0.65 -1.21 -1.66
N ILE A 168 0.38 -1.03 -2.96
CA ILE A 168 0.85 -1.96 -4.00
C ILE A 168 2.00 -1.27 -4.72
N GLN A 169 3.18 -1.92 -4.72
CA GLN A 169 4.36 -1.40 -5.38
C GLN A 169 4.63 -2.11 -6.71
N ASP A 170 5.29 -1.41 -7.63
CA ASP A 170 5.93 -2.06 -8.76
C ASP A 170 7.26 -2.72 -8.34
N GLY A 171 8.06 -3.13 -9.32
CA GLY A 171 9.30 -3.89 -9.08
C GLY A 171 10.52 -3.00 -8.87
N VAL A 172 10.37 -1.68 -9.00
CA VAL A 172 11.46 -0.72 -8.85
C VAL A 172 11.75 -0.51 -7.36
N GLY A 173 10.70 -0.47 -6.52
CA GLY A 173 10.83 -0.22 -5.09
C GLY A 173 10.92 1.27 -4.75
N GLY A 174 11.69 1.61 -3.70
CA GLY A 174 11.88 3.00 -3.24
C GLY A 174 11.13 3.36 -1.96
N LEU A 175 10.19 2.53 -1.50
CA LEU A 175 9.53 2.72 -0.20
C LEU A 175 10.48 2.34 0.93
N GLN A 176 10.55 3.22 1.93
CA GLN A 176 11.35 3.01 3.14
C GLN A 176 10.50 3.30 4.38
N VAL A 177 10.84 2.63 5.49
CA VAL A 177 10.20 2.81 6.79
C VAL A 177 11.26 3.29 7.77
N LEU A 178 11.02 4.44 8.40
CA LEU A 178 11.90 4.95 9.44
C LEU A 178 11.65 4.18 10.75
N ARG A 179 12.68 3.53 11.29
CA ARG A 179 12.64 2.83 12.58
C ARG A 179 13.93 3.06 13.32
N ASN A 180 13.85 3.51 14.58
CA ASN A 180 15.03 3.76 15.43
C ASN A 180 16.12 4.57 14.70
N VAL A 181 15.71 5.66 14.02
CA VAL A 181 16.54 6.55 13.18
C VAL A 181 17.18 5.91 11.94
N GLU A 182 16.84 4.66 11.61
CA GLU A 182 17.31 3.95 10.43
C GLU A 182 16.18 3.82 9.40
N TRP A 183 16.49 4.11 8.13
CA TRP A 183 15.57 3.90 7.02
C TRP A 183 15.68 2.47 6.50
N ILE A 184 14.65 1.66 6.75
CA ILE A 184 14.60 0.25 6.34
C ILE A 184 13.87 0.16 4.99
N PRO A 185 14.48 -0.41 3.94
CA PRO A 185 13.81 -0.56 2.64
C PRO A 185 12.70 -1.62 2.68
N ALA A 186 11.50 -1.25 2.23
CA ALA A 186 10.42 -2.18 1.94
C ALA A 186 10.61 -2.74 0.52
N VAL A 187 11.53 -3.70 0.37
CA VAL A 187 11.86 -4.29 -0.93
C VAL A 187 10.65 -5.04 -1.50
N PRO A 188 10.19 -4.72 -2.74
CA PRO A 188 9.16 -5.49 -3.41
C PRO A 188 9.66 -6.93 -3.61
N ARG A 189 8.94 -7.92 -3.08
CA ARG A 189 9.30 -9.33 -3.31
C ARG A 189 8.49 -9.83 -4.50
N GLY A 190 9.19 -10.30 -5.54
CA GLY A 190 8.56 -11.17 -6.51
C GLY A 190 8.32 -12.52 -5.85
N HIS A 191 7.14 -13.11 -6.02
CA HIS A 191 6.92 -14.50 -5.62
C HIS A 191 7.91 -15.41 -6.36
N TYR A 192 8.78 -16.09 -5.60
CA TYR A 192 9.71 -17.17 -5.99
C TYR A 192 10.81 -16.84 -7.03
N CYS A 193 12.06 -16.75 -6.53
CA CYS A 193 13.26 -16.97 -7.34
C CYS A 193 13.40 -18.47 -7.63
N GLY A 194 12.92 -18.88 -8.81
CA GLY A 194 13.05 -20.23 -9.36
C GLY A 194 12.89 -20.19 -10.88
N GLN A 195 13.97 -19.81 -11.57
CA GLN A 195 14.18 -19.95 -13.02
C GLN A 195 13.10 -19.41 -13.98
N TRP A 196 12.74 -18.12 -13.98
CA TRP A 196 12.17 -17.50 -15.20
C TRP A 196 12.58 -16.03 -15.37
N LYS A 197 13.05 -15.67 -16.57
CA LYS A 197 13.34 -14.29 -16.99
C LYS A 197 12.04 -13.53 -17.32
N ARG A 198 11.31 -13.07 -16.30
CA ARG A 198 10.42 -11.89 -16.34
C ARG A 198 9.83 -11.67 -14.95
N CYS A 199 10.31 -10.66 -14.23
CA CYS A 199 9.76 -10.23 -12.96
C CYS A 199 8.44 -9.49 -13.23
N TYR A 200 7.35 -9.95 -12.64
CA TYR A 200 6.15 -9.13 -12.43
C TYR A 200 5.97 -8.96 -10.92
N PRO A 201 5.91 -7.72 -10.40
CA PRO A 201 5.72 -7.45 -8.98
C PRO A 201 4.24 -7.49 -8.63
N GLY A 202 3.92 -8.03 -7.46
CA GLY A 202 2.57 -8.10 -6.91
C GLY A 202 2.64 -8.37 -5.41
N ASN A 203 3.31 -7.50 -4.67
CA ASN A 203 3.25 -7.49 -3.22
C ASN A 203 2.35 -6.35 -2.75
N SER A 204 1.48 -6.69 -1.81
CA SER A 204 0.78 -5.71 -1.00
C SER A 204 1.59 -5.47 0.27
N VAL A 205 1.85 -4.20 0.54
CA VAL A 205 2.49 -3.73 1.75
C VAL A 205 1.42 -3.07 2.61
N PHE A 206 1.51 -3.27 3.91
CA PHE A 206 0.50 -2.84 4.84
C PHE A 206 1.11 -1.91 5.89
N LYS A 207 0.51 -0.73 6.02
CA LYS A 207 0.80 0.23 7.10
C LYS A 207 -0.38 0.24 8.04
N CYS A 208 -0.11 -0.05 9.32
CA CYS A 208 -1.07 0.10 10.39
C CYS A 208 -0.67 1.33 11.18
N THR A 209 -1.53 2.35 11.19
CA THR A 209 -1.35 3.43 12.15
C THR A 209 -1.71 2.87 13.53
N LYS A 210 -0.85 3.12 14.52
CA LYS A 210 -1.06 2.67 15.89
C LYS A 210 -2.34 3.34 16.42
N ILE A 211 -3.40 2.56 16.62
CA ILE A 211 -4.65 3.02 17.28
C ILE A 211 -4.40 3.11 18.80
#